data_AF-A0ABD5L419-F1
#
_entry.id   AF-A0ABD5L419-F1
#
_cell.length_a   1.000
_cell.length_b   1.000
_cell.length_c   1.000
_cell.angle_alpha   90.00
_cell.angle_beta   90.00
_cell.angle_gamma   90.00
#
_symmetry.space_group_name_H-M   'P 1'
#
loop_
_entity.id
_entity.type
_entity.pdbx_description
1 polymer ?
#
loop_
_entity_poly.entity_id
_entity_poly.type
_entity_poly.pdbx_seq_one_letter_code
_entity_poly.pdbx_strand_id
1 'polypeptide(L)'
;MQESAPSNQKHMQEYLSAFCFGDFYTRDGLDLKTRELLTLCIISALGGAEGQVKAHVQGNINVGNDKETLITAITHCLPYTGFPRTLNTLACVNEIIPEN
;
A
#
# COMPACT_ATOMS: atom_id res chain seq x y z
N MET A 1 -2.06 -16.39 -10.17
CA MET A 1 -2.00 -16.31 -8.69
C MET A 1 -3.01 -17.26 -8.05
N GLN A 2 -4.28 -17.28 -8.50
CA GLN A 2 -5.35 -18.16 -7.97
C GLN A 2 -5.14 -19.65 -8.23
N GLU A 3 -4.65 -20.02 -9.41
CA GLU A 3 -4.54 -21.44 -9.78
C GLU A 3 -3.49 -22.22 -8.96
N SER A 4 -2.49 -21.53 -8.41
CA SER A 4 -1.40 -22.15 -7.63
C SER A 4 -1.69 -22.25 -6.13
N ALA A 5 -2.82 -21.73 -5.65
CA ALA A 5 -3.15 -21.76 -4.23
C ALA A 5 -3.71 -23.14 -3.80
N PRO A 6 -3.33 -23.66 -2.60
CA PRO A 6 -3.95 -24.83 -2.02
C PRO A 6 -5.48 -24.67 -1.95
N SER A 7 -6.24 -25.75 -2.20
CA SER A 7 -7.71 -25.70 -2.30
C SER A 7 -8.38 -25.07 -1.08
N ASN A 8 -7.88 -25.34 0.13
CA ASN A 8 -8.42 -24.77 1.38
C ASN A 8 -8.05 -23.29 1.61
N GLN A 9 -7.26 -22.66 0.72
CA GLN A 9 -6.84 -21.27 0.80
C GLN A 9 -7.33 -20.42 -0.38
N LYS A 10 -7.91 -21.04 -1.42
CA LYS A 10 -8.40 -20.34 -2.63
C LYS A 10 -9.37 -19.21 -2.31
N HIS A 11 -10.24 -19.42 -1.31
CA HIS A 11 -11.18 -18.40 -0.85
C HIS A 11 -10.51 -17.08 -0.45
N MET A 12 -9.28 -17.11 0.11
CA MET A 12 -8.55 -15.88 0.45
C MET A 12 -8.16 -15.07 -0.79
N GLN A 13 -7.77 -15.75 -1.87
CA GLN A 13 -7.43 -15.08 -3.12
C GLN A 13 -8.67 -14.61 -3.88
N GLU A 14 -9.76 -15.36 -3.79
CA GLU A 14 -11.07 -14.94 -4.30
C GLU A 14 -11.54 -13.68 -3.58
N TYR A 15 -11.48 -13.64 -2.25
CA TYR A 15 -11.83 -12.45 -1.47
C TYR A 15 -10.96 -11.26 -1.86
N LEU A 16 -9.64 -11.42 -1.91
CA LEU A 16 -8.75 -10.33 -2.29
C LEU A 16 -9.08 -9.79 -3.70
N SER A 17 -9.21 -10.68 -4.68
CA SER A 17 -9.45 -10.27 -6.07
C SER A 17 -10.84 -9.68 -6.29
N ALA A 18 -11.89 -10.35 -5.82
CA ALA A 18 -13.27 -9.93 -6.03
C ALA A 18 -13.62 -8.70 -5.19
N PHE A 19 -13.19 -8.65 -3.93
CA PHE A 19 -13.52 -7.54 -3.03
C PHE A 19 -12.64 -6.33 -3.29
N CYS A 20 -11.31 -6.45 -3.19
CA CYS A 20 -10.44 -5.29 -3.34
C CYS A 20 -10.45 -4.78 -4.79
N PHE A 21 -10.10 -5.64 -5.76
CA PHE A 21 -9.94 -5.18 -7.15
C PHE A 21 -11.25 -5.17 -7.94
N GLY A 22 -12.18 -6.08 -7.65
CA GLY A 22 -13.46 -6.21 -8.37
C GLY A 22 -14.58 -5.29 -7.91
N ASP A 23 -14.50 -4.72 -6.70
CA ASP A 23 -15.47 -3.73 -6.18
C ASP A 23 -14.77 -2.41 -5.83
N PHE A 24 -13.92 -2.38 -4.80
CA PHE A 24 -13.45 -1.09 -4.24
C PHE A 24 -12.64 -0.25 -5.24
N TYR A 25 -11.78 -0.90 -6.02
CA TYR A 25 -10.96 -0.22 -7.04
C TYR A 25 -11.74 0.18 -8.30
N THR A 26 -12.94 -0.36 -8.53
CA THR A 26 -13.76 0.00 -9.69
C THR A 26 -14.70 1.19 -9.41
N ARG A 27 -14.75 1.68 -8.17
CA ARG A 27 -15.60 2.83 -7.81
C ARG A 27 -15.03 4.12 -8.40
N ASP A 28 -15.92 5.03 -8.79
CA ASP A 28 -15.54 6.37 -9.23
C ASP A 28 -15.41 7.36 -8.05
N GLY A 29 -14.89 8.56 -8.30
CA GLY A 29 -14.80 9.68 -7.35
C GLY A 29 -13.39 9.99 -6.82
N LEU A 30 -12.49 8.99 -6.78
CA LEU A 30 -11.06 9.18 -6.55
C LEU A 30 -10.28 8.51 -7.67
N ASP A 31 -9.22 9.16 -8.15
CA ASP A 31 -8.33 8.56 -9.12
C ASP A 31 -7.45 7.47 -8.49
N LEU A 32 -6.83 6.65 -9.35
CA LEU A 32 -6.04 5.51 -8.90
C LEU A 32 -4.80 5.94 -8.09
N LYS A 33 -4.18 7.07 -8.44
CA LYS A 33 -3.04 7.65 -7.71
C LYS A 33 -3.40 7.98 -6.27
N THR A 34 -4.55 8.62 -6.07
CA THR A 34 -5.03 8.99 -4.73
C THR A 34 -5.40 7.75 -3.93
N ARG A 35 -6.04 6.76 -4.57
CA ARG A 35 -6.39 5.48 -3.93
C ARG A 35 -5.16 4.74 -3.42
N GLU A 36 -4.14 4.57 -4.26
CA GLU A 36 -2.88 3.92 -3.86
C GLU A 36 -2.16 4.66 -2.73
N LEU A 37 -2.15 5.99 -2.77
CA LEU A 37 -1.52 6.81 -1.72
C LEU A 37 -2.26 6.66 -0.39
N LEU A 38 -3.60 6.68 -0.40
CA LEU A 38 -4.41 6.45 0.79
C LEU A 38 -4.22 5.05 1.35
N THR A 39 -4.19 4.02 0.49
CA THR A 39 -3.94 2.65 0.93
C THR A 39 -2.59 2.55 1.63
N LEU A 40 -1.52 3.15 1.07
CA LEU A 40 -0.21 3.22 1.72
C LEU A 40 -0.28 3.87 3.11
N CYS A 41 -0.93 5.03 3.23
CA CYS A 41 -1.11 5.69 4.53
C CYS A 41 -1.81 4.79 5.56
N ILE A 42 -2.87 4.09 5.16
CA ILE A 42 -3.66 3.24 6.06
C ILE A 42 -2.89 2.00 6.50
N ILE A 43 -2.24 1.27 5.59
CA ILE A 43 -1.46 0.08 5.96
C ILE A 43 -0.25 0.44 6.83
N SER A 44 0.38 1.59 6.56
CA SER A 44 1.44 2.16 7.40
C SER A 44 0.93 2.50 8.80
N ALA A 45 -0.28 3.05 8.90
CA ALA A 45 -0.92 3.35 10.17
C ALA A 45 -1.28 2.08 10.97
N LEU A 46 -1.62 0.95 10.32
CA LEU A 46 -1.89 -0.31 11.01
C LEU A 46 -0.62 -0.88 11.68
N GLY A 47 0.52 -0.83 10.98
CA GLY A 47 1.79 -1.41 11.42
C GLY A 47 1.84 -2.94 11.33
N GLY A 48 3.04 -3.54 11.34
CA GLY A 48 3.23 -4.99 11.24
C GLY A 48 2.84 -5.58 9.88
N ALA A 49 2.73 -4.74 8.85
CA ALA A 49 2.30 -5.07 7.50
C ALA A 49 3.37 -4.65 6.46
N GLU A 50 4.66 -4.75 6.82
CA GLU A 50 5.78 -4.26 6.01
C GLU A 50 5.80 -4.87 4.60
N GLY A 51 5.38 -6.13 4.45
CA GLY A 51 5.24 -6.76 3.13
C GLY A 51 4.23 -6.05 2.23
N GLN A 52 3.08 -5.66 2.81
CA GLN A 52 2.04 -4.90 2.12
C GLN A 52 2.47 -3.45 1.89
N VAL A 53 3.15 -2.83 2.86
CA VAL A 53 3.74 -1.48 2.69
C VAL A 53 4.65 -1.47 1.47
N LYS A 54 5.60 -2.40 1.37
CA LYS A 54 6.50 -2.52 0.21
C LYS A 54 5.75 -2.71 -1.10
N ALA A 55 4.73 -3.58 -1.12
CA ALA A 55 3.92 -3.80 -2.31
C ALA A 55 3.20 -2.51 -2.77
N HIS A 56 2.65 -1.73 -1.84
CA HIS A 56 1.98 -0.47 -2.16
C HIS A 56 2.94 0.70 -2.41
N VAL A 57 4.18 0.67 -1.91
CA VAL A 57 5.22 1.59 -2.38
C VAL A 57 5.48 1.37 -3.87
N GLN A 58 5.68 0.12 -4.29
CA GLN A 58 5.85 -0.22 -5.71
C GLN A 58 4.60 0.12 -6.53
N GLY A 59 3.41 -0.18 -6.00
CA GLY A 59 2.12 0.16 -6.61
C GLY A 59 1.98 1.67 -6.87
N ASN A 60 2.33 2.49 -5.89
CA ASN A 60 2.32 3.95 -6.00
C ASN A 60 3.22 4.46 -7.14
N ILE A 61 4.42 3.90 -7.30
CA ILE A 61 5.31 4.27 -8.41
C ILE A 61 4.71 3.86 -9.76
N ASN A 62 4.13 2.66 -9.84
CA ASN A 62 3.53 2.16 -11.07
C ASN A 62 2.34 3.03 -11.53
N VAL A 63 1.60 3.63 -10.59
CA VAL A 63 0.50 4.55 -10.91
C VAL A 63 0.96 6.01 -11.07
N GLY A 64 2.27 6.29 -10.89
CA GLY A 64 2.90 7.56 -11.19
C GLY A 64 2.98 8.55 -10.02
N ASN A 65 2.80 8.11 -8.77
CA ASN A 65 3.27 8.89 -7.61
C ASN A 65 4.81 8.77 -7.52
N ASP A 66 5.47 9.75 -6.91
CA ASP A 66 6.92 9.75 -6.72
C ASP A 66 7.32 9.58 -5.25
N LYS A 67 8.61 9.34 -5.01
CA LYS A 67 9.15 9.13 -3.66
C LYS A 67 8.88 10.31 -2.73
N GLU A 68 8.96 11.54 -3.26
CA GLU A 68 8.68 12.76 -2.50
C GLU A 68 7.24 12.77 -2.00
N THR A 69 6.27 12.52 -2.88
CA THR A 69 4.85 12.42 -2.54
C THR A 69 4.61 11.40 -1.42
N LEU A 70 5.27 10.23 -1.51
CA LEU A 70 5.14 9.17 -0.52
C LEU A 70 5.69 9.61 0.85
N ILE A 71 6.88 10.22 0.88
CA ILE A 71 7.48 10.74 2.10
C ILE A 71 6.62 11.85 2.71
N THR A 72 6.08 12.76 1.89
CA THR A 72 5.17 13.82 2.36
C THR A 72 3.90 13.23 2.99
N ALA A 73 3.29 12.24 2.35
CA ALA A 73 2.07 11.61 2.86
C ALA A 73 2.28 10.91 4.20
N ILE A 74 3.36 10.12 4.35
CA ILE A 74 3.63 9.41 5.61
C ILE A 74 4.11 10.37 6.71
N THR A 75 4.75 11.48 6.33
CA THR A 75 5.08 12.59 7.25
C THR A 75 3.80 13.27 7.74
N HIS A 76 2.83 13.48 6.86
CA HIS A 76 1.53 14.02 7.27
C HIS A 76 0.80 13.08 8.24
N CYS A 77 0.97 11.77 8.09
CA CYS A 77 0.43 10.79 9.03
C CYS A 77 1.13 10.78 10.40
N LEU A 78 2.37 11.27 10.50
CA LEU A 78 3.20 11.19 11.71
C LEU A 78 2.49 11.61 13.01
N PRO A 79 1.73 12.71 13.08
CA PRO A 79 1.03 13.11 14.31
C PRO A 79 -0.01 12.09 14.78
N TYR A 80 -0.56 11.30 13.86
CA TYR A 80 -1.62 10.31 14.14
C TYR A 80 -1.06 8.90 14.33
N THR A 81 0.06 8.56 13.67
CA THR A 81 0.63 7.20 13.64
C THR A 81 1.85 7.03 14.55
N GLY A 82 2.50 8.12 14.93
CA GLY A 82 3.72 8.14 15.74
C GLY A 82 4.98 7.70 14.99
N PHE A 83 6.13 8.06 15.56
CA PHE A 83 7.45 7.80 14.95
C PHE A 83 7.72 6.33 14.60
N PRO A 84 7.43 5.32 15.44
CA PRO A 84 7.80 3.95 15.11
C PRO A 84 7.21 3.45 13.79
N ARG A 85 5.92 3.71 13.55
CA ARG A 85 5.23 3.27 12.33
C ARG A 85 5.67 4.05 11.09
N THR A 86 5.86 5.37 11.26
CA THR A 86 6.36 6.23 10.18
C THR A 86 7.78 5.85 9.78
N LEU A 87 8.67 5.56 10.73
CA LEU A 87 10.04 5.15 10.46
C LEU A 87 10.12 3.75 9.80
N ASN A 88 9.30 2.79 10.23
CA ASN A 88 9.21 1.50 9.55
C ASN A 88 8.75 1.65 8.10
N THR A 89 7.79 2.55 7.86
CA THR A 89 7.30 2.85 6.51
C THR A 89 8.39 3.52 5.68
N LEU A 90 9.10 4.51 6.23
CA LEU A 90 10.21 5.18 5.56
C LEU A 90 11.32 4.19 5.18
N ALA A 91 11.63 3.23 6.05
CA ALA A 91 12.57 2.16 5.74
C ALA A 91 12.11 1.32 4.54
N CYS A 92 10.82 0.96 4.48
CA CYS A 92 10.25 0.26 3.32
C CYS A 92 10.32 1.10 2.04
N VAL A 93 10.03 2.40 2.12
CA VAL A 93 10.13 3.33 0.98
C VAL A 93 11.56 3.37 0.44
N ASN A 94 12.56 3.51 1.33
CA ASN A 94 13.97 3.56 0.96
C ASN A 94 14.51 2.24 0.42
N GLU A 95 13.95 1.11 0.84
CA GLU A 95 14.33 -0.21 0.31
C GLU A 95 13.86 -0.39 -1.13
N ILE A 96 12.63 0.02 -1.44
CA ILE A 96 12.06 -0.11 -2.79
C ILE A 96 12.58 1.00 -3.72
N ILE A 97 12.81 2.19 -3.19
CA ILE A 97 13.28 3.37 -3.93
C ILE A 97 14.48 3.96 -3.17
N PRO A 98 15.71 3.46 -3.42
CA PRO A 98 16.91 4.02 -2.81
C PRO A 98 17.10 5.51 -3.13
N GLU A 99 17.83 6.24 -2.28
CA GLU A 99 18.35 7.56 -2.67
C GLU A 99 19.40 7.39 -3.77
N ASN A 100 19.53 8.39 -4.64
CA ASN A 100 20.59 8.46 -5.66
C ASN A 100 21.97 8.67 -5.02
#